data_AF-A0A973PQR1-F1
#
_entry.id   AF-A0A973PQR1-F1
#
_cell.length_a   1.000
_cell.length_b   1.000
_cell.length_c   1.000
_cell.angle_alpha   90.00
_cell.angle_beta   90.00
_cell.angle_gamma   90.00
#
_symmetry.space_group_name_H-M   'P 1'
#
loop_
_entity.id
_entity.type
_entity.pdbx_description
1 polymer ?
#
loop_
_entity_poly.entity_id
_entity_poly.type
_entity_poly.pdbx_seq_one_letter_code
_entity_poly.pdbx_strand_id
1 'polypeptide(L)'
;MRVSWSAGELTFRLDPEDEITGHASDDYPIKLAINTCRFTDVPDDAHPDLFALAAWTVAAPWTRRRITFDRAVSARFADALHAGWGVEVGPVGAEPRAQGATLAISYSG
;
A
#
# COMPACT_ATOMS: atom_id res chain seq x y z
N MET A 1 -8.28 5.16 5.58
CA MET A 1 -8.14 3.69 5.42
C MET A 1 -7.12 3.14 6.40
N ARG A 2 -7.44 2.05 7.09
CA ARG A 2 -6.46 1.30 7.92
C ARG A 2 -6.28 -0.10 7.36
N VAL A 3 -5.03 -0.50 7.22
CA VAL A 3 -4.66 -1.77 6.62
C VAL A 3 -3.71 -2.52 7.54
N SER A 4 -4.07 -3.76 7.82
CA SER A 4 -3.28 -4.69 8.61
C SER A 4 -2.84 -5.86 7.76
N TRP A 5 -1.57 -6.24 7.84
CA TRP A 5 -1.01 -7.37 7.09
C TRP A 5 -0.28 -8.31 8.04
N SER A 6 -0.79 -9.53 8.19
CA SER A 6 -0.16 -10.58 8.98
C SER A 6 -0.24 -11.92 8.28
N ALA A 7 0.88 -12.66 8.21
CA ALA A 7 0.92 -14.04 7.68
C ALA A 7 0.25 -14.21 6.30
N GLY A 8 0.46 -13.25 5.38
CA GLY A 8 -0.15 -13.28 4.04
C GLY A 8 -1.61 -12.84 3.99
N GLU A 9 -2.24 -12.54 5.12
CA GLU A 9 -3.60 -12.00 5.18
C GLU A 9 -3.57 -10.49 5.32
N LEU A 10 -4.15 -9.82 4.32
CA LEU A 10 -4.38 -8.39 4.29
C LEU A 10 -5.83 -8.12 4.70
N THR A 11 -6.03 -7.35 5.76
CA THR A 11 -7.35 -6.87 6.18
C THR A 11 -7.39 -5.36 6.09
N PHE A 12 -8.53 -4.82 5.70
CA PHE A 12 -8.71 -3.38 5.61
C PHE A 12 -10.00 -2.92 6.27
N ARG A 13 -9.94 -1.72 6.82
CA ARG A 13 -11.02 -1.04 7.53
C ARG A 13 -11.14 0.37 7.00
N LEU A 14 -12.34 0.70 6.52
CA LEU A 14 -12.70 2.06 6.12
C LEU A 14 -12.63 2.99 7.33
N ASP A 15 -11.97 4.12 7.16
CA ASP A 15 -12.12 5.30 8.02
C ASP A 15 -13.31 6.15 7.52
N PRO A 16 -13.79 7.14 8.28
CA PRO A 16 -14.96 7.94 7.91
C PRO A 16 -14.88 8.65 6.55
N GLU A 17 -13.67 8.96 6.09
CA GLU A 17 -13.41 9.57 4.79
C GLU A 17 -13.42 8.59 3.60
N ASP A 18 -13.41 7.28 3.85
CA ASP A 18 -13.34 6.26 2.80
C ASP A 18 -14.74 5.87 2.31
N GLU A 19 -14.79 5.30 1.11
CA GLU A 19 -16.06 4.86 0.50
C GLU A 19 -16.00 3.39 0.11
N ILE A 20 -17.12 2.68 0.23
CA ILE A 20 -17.25 1.29 -0.21
C ILE A 20 -17.35 1.16 -1.74
N THR A 21 -17.49 2.27 -2.45
CA THR A 21 -17.49 2.37 -3.91
C THR A 21 -16.22 3.05 -4.38
N GLY A 22 -15.62 2.49 -5.43
CA GLY A 22 -14.36 2.91 -6.00
C GLY A 22 -14.29 2.66 -7.50
N HIS A 23 -13.14 2.92 -8.09
CA HIS A 23 -12.86 2.67 -9.50
C HIS A 23 -11.62 1.77 -9.62
N ALA A 24 -11.68 0.80 -10.52
CA ALA A 24 -10.51 0.02 -10.92
C ALA A 24 -9.57 0.86 -11.80
N SER A 25 -8.43 0.29 -12.19
CA SER A 25 -7.43 1.00 -13.00
C SER A 25 -7.91 1.41 -14.40
N ASP A 26 -8.97 0.79 -14.90
CA ASP A 26 -9.64 1.07 -16.17
C ASP A 26 -10.89 1.96 -16.00
N ASP A 27 -11.04 2.60 -14.84
CA ASP A 27 -12.20 3.41 -14.44
C ASP A 27 -13.51 2.62 -14.28
N TYR A 28 -13.46 1.29 -14.29
CA TYR A 28 -14.66 0.48 -14.05
C TYR A 28 -15.12 0.63 -12.58
N PRO A 29 -16.41 0.93 -12.32
CA PRO A 29 -16.90 1.09 -10.96
C PRO A 29 -16.93 -0.25 -10.23
N ILE A 30 -16.33 -0.29 -9.05
CA ILE A 30 -16.29 -1.48 -8.19
C ILE A 30 -16.82 -1.18 -6.80
N LYS A 31 -17.43 -2.19 -6.18
CA LYS A 31 -17.92 -2.14 -4.80
C LYS A 31 -17.17 -3.13 -3.94
N LEU A 32 -16.78 -2.68 -2.76
CA LEU A 32 -16.16 -3.54 -1.78
C LEU A 32 -17.17 -4.55 -1.21
N ALA A 33 -16.88 -5.83 -1.39
CA ALA A 33 -17.71 -6.93 -0.91
C ALA A 33 -17.10 -7.67 0.29
N ILE A 34 -15.79 -7.89 0.27
CA ILE A 34 -15.04 -8.63 1.29
C ILE A 34 -13.86 -7.76 1.69
N ASN A 35 -13.64 -7.59 3.00
CA ASN A 35 -12.63 -6.68 3.50
C ASN A 35 -11.26 -7.33 3.80
N THR A 36 -11.03 -8.49 3.18
CA THR A 36 -9.83 -9.30 3.35
C THR A 36 -9.31 -9.78 1.99
N CYS A 37 -7.99 -9.94 1.89
CA CYS A 37 -7.31 -10.48 0.72
C CYS A 37 -6.15 -11.37 1.20
N ARG A 38 -5.96 -12.53 0.56
CA ARG A 38 -4.92 -13.49 0.93
C ARG A 38 -3.87 -13.57 -0.17
N PHE A 39 -2.62 -13.41 0.23
CA PHE A 39 -1.43 -13.58 -0.60
C PHE A 39 -0.72 -14.88 -0.22
N THR A 40 -0.15 -15.54 -1.22
CA THR A 40 0.76 -16.69 -1.03
C THR A 40 2.18 -16.27 -1.44
N ASP A 41 3.18 -17.02 -0.97
CA ASP A 41 4.58 -16.87 -1.40
C ASP A 41 5.16 -15.47 -1.14
N VAL A 42 4.69 -14.82 -0.07
CA VAL A 42 5.15 -13.50 0.34
C VAL A 42 6.49 -13.64 1.06
N PRO A 43 7.57 -12.97 0.63
CA PRO A 43 8.86 -13.01 1.32
C PRO A 43 8.76 -12.34 2.69
N ASP A 44 9.17 -13.05 3.76
CA ASP A 44 9.12 -12.52 5.12
C ASP A 44 10.11 -11.37 5.38
N ASP A 45 11.17 -11.29 4.57
CA ASP A 45 12.29 -10.35 4.68
C ASP A 45 12.16 -9.13 3.75
N ALA A 46 11.04 -9.00 3.04
CA ALA A 46 10.82 -7.84 2.18
C ALA A 46 10.76 -6.54 3.00
N HIS A 47 11.19 -5.45 2.35
CA HIS A 47 11.15 -4.13 2.97
C HIS A 47 9.69 -3.69 3.25
N PRO A 48 9.40 -3.02 4.39
CA PRO A 48 8.04 -2.55 4.71
C PRO A 48 7.34 -1.78 3.59
N ASP A 49 8.07 -0.94 2.85
CA ASP A 49 7.53 -0.21 1.71
C ASP A 49 6.97 -1.11 0.59
N LEU A 50 7.51 -2.32 0.39
CA LEU A 50 6.98 -3.26 -0.61
C LEU A 50 5.65 -3.84 -0.15
N PHE A 51 5.53 -4.18 1.13
CA PHE A 51 4.25 -4.59 1.72
C PHE A 51 3.23 -3.46 1.63
N ALA A 52 3.64 -2.24 1.96
CA ALA A 52 2.79 -1.05 1.89
C ALA A 52 2.34 -0.76 0.46
N LEU A 53 3.20 -0.93 -0.55
CA LEU A 53 2.86 -0.78 -1.96
C LEU A 53 1.80 -1.80 -2.39
N ALA A 54 2.01 -3.09 -2.08
CA ALA A 54 1.06 -4.14 -2.43
C ALA A 54 -0.30 -3.91 -1.73
N ALA A 55 -0.28 -3.54 -0.45
CA ALA A 55 -1.48 -3.19 0.30
C ALA A 55 -2.21 -1.98 -0.31
N TRP A 56 -1.46 -0.93 -0.67
CA TRP A 56 -2.00 0.25 -1.35
C TRP A 56 -2.67 -0.12 -2.67
N THR A 57 -2.03 -0.92 -3.51
CA THR A 57 -2.61 -1.30 -4.82
C THR A 57 -3.95 -2.02 -4.71
N VAL A 58 -4.16 -2.76 -3.62
CA VAL A 58 -5.45 -3.41 -3.34
C VAL A 58 -6.46 -2.42 -2.78
N ALA A 59 -6.06 -1.58 -1.82
CA ALA A 59 -6.97 -0.68 -1.10
C ALA A 59 -7.25 0.64 -1.84
N ALA A 60 -6.48 0.97 -2.87
CA ALA A 60 -6.53 2.25 -3.59
C ALA A 60 -7.93 2.64 -4.07
N PRO A 61 -8.77 1.73 -4.63
CA PRO A 61 -10.10 2.11 -5.11
C PRO A 61 -11.00 2.74 -4.05
N TRP A 62 -10.82 2.37 -2.78
CA TRP A 62 -11.68 2.77 -1.67
C TRP A 62 -11.05 3.81 -0.75
N THR A 63 -9.76 4.10 -0.93
CA THR A 63 -9.02 5.04 -0.09
C THR A 63 -9.11 6.44 -0.66
N ARG A 64 -9.56 7.42 0.14
CA ARG A 64 -9.75 8.79 -0.37
C ARG A 64 -8.61 9.74 -0.08
N ARG A 65 -8.12 9.74 1.15
CA ARG A 65 -7.13 10.73 1.58
C ARG A 65 -5.93 10.14 2.29
N ARG A 66 -6.14 9.10 3.10
CA ARG A 66 -5.10 8.57 3.97
C ARG A 66 -5.15 7.06 4.07
N ILE A 67 -3.98 6.44 4.10
CA ILE A 67 -3.79 5.03 4.44
C ILE A 67 -2.85 4.89 5.63
N THR A 68 -3.23 4.04 6.59
CA THR A 68 -2.40 3.71 7.76
C THR A 68 -2.07 2.21 7.75
N PHE A 69 -0.80 1.87 7.88
CA PHE A 69 -0.28 0.51 7.93
C PHE A 69 0.10 0.10 9.36
N ASP A 70 0.15 -1.21 9.65
CA ASP A 70 0.62 -1.71 10.96
C ASP A 70 2.13 -1.47 11.19
N ARG A 71 2.90 -1.42 10.10
CA ARG A 71 4.34 -1.20 10.11
C ARG A 71 4.64 0.18 9.55
N ALA A 72 5.67 0.81 10.11
CA ALA A 72 6.13 2.08 9.56
C ALA A 72 6.69 1.91 8.14
N VAL A 73 6.43 2.91 7.29
CA VAL A 73 7.03 3.04 5.96
C VAL A 73 8.18 4.03 5.99
N SER A 74 9.00 4.04 4.94
CA SER A 74 10.02 5.06 4.77
C SER A 74 9.39 6.40 4.39
N ALA A 75 10.06 7.50 4.77
CA ALA A 75 9.63 8.84 4.39
C ALA A 75 9.56 8.99 2.86
N ARG A 76 10.54 8.41 2.14
CA ARG A 76 10.58 8.44 0.67
C ARG A 76 9.36 7.78 0.03
N PHE A 77 8.88 6.68 0.60
CA PHE A 77 7.67 6.01 0.10
C PHE A 77 6.42 6.85 0.38
N ALA A 78 6.29 7.41 1.59
CA ALA A 78 5.18 8.30 1.94
C ALA A 78 5.11 9.53 1.01
N ASP A 79 6.26 10.16 0.75
CA ASP A 79 6.36 11.30 -0.18
C ASP A 79 5.96 10.91 -1.61
N ALA A 80 6.40 9.74 -2.09
CA ALA A 80 6.08 9.25 -3.43
C ALA A 80 4.58 8.98 -3.59
N LEU A 81 3.92 8.39 -2.59
CA LEU A 81 2.48 8.17 -2.61
C LEU A 81 1.69 9.47 -2.59
N HIS A 82 2.14 10.43 -1.78
CA HIS A 82 1.52 11.74 -1.72
C HIS A 82 1.67 12.50 -3.05
N ALA A 83 2.86 12.53 -3.63
CA ALA A 83 3.12 13.22 -4.89
C ALA A 83 2.38 12.58 -6.08
N GLY A 84 2.28 11.24 -6.12
CA GLY A 84 1.64 10.53 -7.22
C GLY A 84 0.11 10.49 -7.14
N TRP A 85 -0.46 10.33 -5.94
CA TRP A 85 -1.89 10.08 -5.75
C TRP A 85 -2.58 11.00 -4.74
N GLY A 86 -1.86 11.93 -4.10
CA GLY A 86 -2.41 12.82 -3.08
C GLY A 86 -2.72 12.11 -1.75
N VAL A 87 -2.23 10.89 -1.56
CA VAL A 87 -2.56 10.05 -0.40
C VAL A 87 -1.54 10.22 0.70
N GLU A 88 -2.01 10.59 1.89
CA GLU A 88 -1.20 10.64 3.11
C GLU A 88 -0.96 9.22 3.65
N VAL A 89 0.27 8.93 4.07
CA VAL A 89 0.66 7.59 4.53
C VAL A 89 1.23 7.65 5.94
N GLY A 90 0.87 6.66 6.77
CA GLY A 90 1.52 6.47 8.06
C GLY A 90 1.46 5.03 8.58
N PRO A 91 2.16 4.72 9.69
CA PRO A 91 3.16 5.58 10.32
C PRO A 91 4.43 5.69 9.47
N VAL A 92 5.17 6.79 9.61
CA VAL A 92 6.47 6.99 8.94
C VAL A 92 7.58 6.78 9.97
N GLY A 93 8.61 6.02 9.60
CA GLY A 93 9.71 5.73 10.50
C GLY A 93 10.53 4.48 10.16
N ALA A 94 10.25 3.81 9.05
CA ALA A 94 11.18 2.80 8.55
C ALA A 94 12.38 3.47 7.88
N GLU A 95 13.55 2.88 8.08
CA GLU A 95 14.74 3.26 7.34
C GLU A 95 14.52 3.02 5.85
N PRO A 96 15.05 3.87 4.96
CA PRO A 96 15.04 3.59 3.53
C PRO A 96 15.76 2.29 3.22
N ARG A 97 15.24 1.53 2.24
CA ARG A 97 15.89 0.32 1.77
C ARG A 97 17.32 0.63 1.31
N ALA A 98 18.30 -0.08 1.87
CA ALA A 98 19.68 0.01 1.42
C ALA A 98 19.80 -0.41 -0.05
N GLN A 99 20.72 0.22 -0.77
CA GLN A 99 21.04 -0.16 -2.14
C GLN A 99 21.52 -1.61 -2.16
N GLY A 100 20.85 -2.46 -2.94
CA GLY A 100 21.26 -3.85 -3.13
C GLY A 100 22.52 -3.94 -3.99
N ALA A 101 23.30 -5.01 -3.81
CA ALA A 101 24.51 -5.27 -4.60
C ALA A 101 24.20 -5.58 -6.08
N THR A 102 22.97 -6.04 -6.37
CA THR A 102 22.51 -6.39 -7.71
C THR A 102 21.41 -5.43 -8.15
N LEU A 103 21.62 -4.79 -9.29
CA LEU A 103 20.59 -4.00 -9.95
C LEU A 103 19.55 -4.96 -10.54
N ALA A 104 18.33 -4.96 -9.99
CA ALA A 104 17.27 -5.86 -10.47
C ALA A 104 16.52 -5.32 -11.68
N ILE A 105 16.25 -4.01 -11.71
CA ILE A 105 15.56 -3.33 -12.82
C ILE A 105 16.26 -2.00 -13.07
N SER A 106 16.74 -1.80 -14.30
CA SER A 106 17.25 -0.53 -14.81
C SER A 106 16.24 0.04 -15.79
N TYR A 107 15.78 1.26 -15.58
CA TYR A 107 15.14 2.03 -16.64
C TYR A 107 16.22 2.92 -17.25
N SER A 108 16.54 2.70 -18.53
CA SER A 108 17.30 3.67 -19.30
C SER A 108 16.44 4.94 -19.44
N GLY A 109 16.91 6.04 -18.87
CA GLY A 109 16.34 7.37 -19.09
C GLY A 109 16.51 7.85 -20.52
#